data_AF-A0A643BLC4-F1
#
_entry.id   AF-A0A643BLC4-F1
#
_cell.length_a   1.000
_cell.length_b   1.000
_cell.length_c   1.000
_cell.angle_alpha   90.00
_cell.angle_beta   90.00
_cell.angle_gamma   90.00
#
_symmetry.space_group_name_H-M   'P 1'
#
loop_
_entity.id
_entity.type
_entity.pdbx_description
1 polymer ?
#
loop_
_entity_poly.entity_id
_entity_poly.type
_entity_poly.pdbx_seq_one_letter_code
_entity_poly.pdbx_strand_id
1 'polypeptide(L)'
;MHVAATYRQASLYVGDLHADVTEDLLFKKFSAVGPCCTSASEGTWKSGIGNVFIKNLDKSNDNKTLHEHFSSFGKILSSKVMSDDHGSRGYAFVHFQNQIATDRAIQEMNGALLKDCRLFVGRFKSRKDQEAELQNKASEFTNVYIKNLGDDMDDERLREVFSKYGKTLSVKVMTDSTGKSKGFGF
;
A
#
# COMPACT_ATOMS: atom_id res chain seq x y z
N MET A 1 12.38 -7.65 -50.61
CA MET A 1 11.44 -8.43 -49.80
C MET A 1 11.99 -8.49 -48.38
N HIS A 2 11.48 -7.69 -47.44
CA HIS A 2 11.88 -7.75 -46.04
C HIS A 2 11.00 -8.77 -45.33
N VAL A 3 11.60 -9.86 -44.85
CA VAL A 3 10.92 -10.86 -44.02
C VAL A 3 10.87 -10.30 -42.60
N ALA A 4 9.70 -9.84 -42.17
CA ALA A 4 9.49 -9.44 -40.79
C ALA A 4 9.53 -10.70 -39.91
N ALA A 5 10.57 -10.81 -39.06
CA ALA A 5 10.65 -11.88 -38.08
C ALA A 5 9.53 -11.70 -37.04
N THR A 6 8.56 -12.61 -37.04
CA THR A 6 7.49 -12.66 -36.05
C THR A 6 8.06 -13.16 -34.72
N TYR A 7 8.58 -12.26 -33.90
CA TYR A 7 8.98 -12.61 -32.53
C TYR A 7 7.72 -12.92 -31.71
N ARG A 8 7.58 -14.17 -31.25
CA ARG A 8 6.66 -14.50 -30.14
C ARG A 8 7.16 -13.73 -28.94
N GLN A 9 6.37 -12.76 -28.48
CA GLN A 9 6.68 -11.92 -27.34
C GLN A 9 6.89 -12.81 -26.10
N ALA A 10 8.14 -12.99 -25.69
CA ALA A 10 8.50 -13.78 -24.53
C ALA A 10 8.67 -12.83 -23.34
N SER A 11 7.82 -12.98 -22.32
CA SER A 11 7.95 -12.28 -21.05
C SER A 11 8.59 -13.22 -20.03
N LEU A 12 9.77 -12.85 -19.54
CA LEU A 12 10.47 -13.60 -18.50
C LEU A 12 10.35 -12.84 -17.17
N TYR A 13 9.85 -13.51 -16.15
CA TYR A 13 9.88 -12.98 -14.78
C TYR A 13 11.24 -13.27 -14.17
N VAL A 14 11.89 -12.25 -13.61
CA VAL A 14 13.11 -12.41 -12.83
C VAL A 14 12.77 -12.14 -11.36
N GLY A 15 12.75 -13.20 -10.56
CA GLY A 15 12.58 -13.14 -9.10
C GLY A 15 13.93 -13.02 -8.38
N ASP A 16 13.88 -12.79 -7.07
CA ASP A 16 15.05 -12.78 -6.16
C ASP A 16 16.16 -11.77 -6.50
N LEU A 17 15.77 -10.62 -7.05
CA LEU A 17 16.68 -9.50 -7.24
C LEU A 17 17.06 -8.91 -5.87
N HIS A 18 18.35 -8.78 -5.64
CA HIS A 18 18.89 -8.01 -4.53
C HIS A 18 18.36 -6.56 -4.58
N ALA A 19 18.17 -5.92 -3.42
CA ALA A 19 17.60 -4.57 -3.33
C ALA A 19 18.38 -3.51 -4.13
N ASP A 20 19.66 -3.77 -4.38
CA ASP A 20 20.55 -2.90 -5.16
C ASP A 20 20.48 -3.12 -6.68
N VAL A 21 19.77 -4.15 -7.14
CA VAL A 21 19.63 -4.43 -8.58
C VAL A 21 18.63 -3.46 -9.17
N THR A 22 19.15 -2.49 -9.93
CA THR A 22 18.35 -1.53 -10.68
C THR A 22 18.01 -2.04 -12.07
N GLU A 23 16.93 -1.50 -12.64
CA GLU A 23 16.53 -1.78 -14.02
C GLU A 23 17.63 -1.39 -15.03
N ASP A 24 18.42 -0.36 -14.76
CA ASP A 24 19.57 0.02 -15.58
C ASP A 24 20.65 -1.06 -15.62
N LEU A 25 20.89 -1.73 -14.48
CA LEU A 25 21.83 -2.84 -14.40
C LEU A 25 21.30 -4.06 -15.16
N LEU A 26 20.00 -4.35 -15.05
CA LEU A 26 19.34 -5.41 -15.80
C LEU A 26 19.37 -5.13 -17.29
N PHE A 27 18.97 -3.93 -17.71
CA PHE A 27 18.97 -3.52 -19.11
C PHE A 27 20.37 -3.57 -19.71
N LYS A 28 21.39 -3.09 -18.98
CA LYS A 28 22.79 -3.21 -19.40
C LYS A 28 23.22 -4.68 -19.54
N LYS A 29 22.70 -5.58 -18.70
CA LYS A 29 23.03 -7.00 -18.74
C LYS A 29 22.31 -7.76 -19.86
N PHE A 30 21.03 -7.47 -20.07
CA PHE A 30 20.16 -8.17 -21.02
C PHE A 30 20.16 -7.58 -22.43
N SER A 31 20.57 -6.32 -22.60
CA SER A 31 20.79 -5.73 -23.93
C SER A 31 21.88 -6.45 -24.74
N ALA A 32 22.77 -7.20 -24.09
CA ALA A 32 23.75 -8.06 -24.73
C ALA A 32 23.15 -9.36 -25.30
N VAL A 33 21.94 -9.75 -24.90
CA VAL A 33 21.32 -11.04 -25.26
C VAL A 33 20.43 -10.93 -26.51
N GLY A 34 20.07 -9.73 -26.93
CA GLY A 34 19.32 -9.46 -28.16
C GLY A 34 18.58 -8.13 -28.12
N PRO A 35 17.82 -7.78 -29.19
CA PRO A 35 16.94 -6.61 -29.18
C PRO A 35 15.87 -6.81 -28.11
N CYS A 36 16.13 -6.28 -26.91
CA CYS A 36 15.12 -6.11 -25.90
C CYS A 36 14.18 -5.03 -26.40
N CYS A 37 13.06 -5.42 -27.02
CA CYS A 37 11.90 -4.56 -27.13
C CYS A 37 11.32 -4.37 -25.72
N THR A 38 12.04 -3.63 -24.88
CA THR A 38 11.40 -2.84 -23.83
C THR A 38 10.57 -1.80 -24.57
N SER A 39 9.35 -2.16 -24.98
CA SER A 39 8.30 -1.15 -25.17
C SER A 39 7.89 -0.61 -23.79
N ALA A 40 8.87 -0.25 -22.98
CA ALA A 40 8.72 0.76 -21.96
C ALA A 40 8.87 2.05 -22.74
N SER A 41 7.72 2.59 -23.19
CA SER A 41 7.62 4.04 -23.28
C SER A 41 8.22 4.60 -22.00
N GLU A 42 9.27 5.41 -22.15
CA GLU A 42 10.00 6.05 -21.07
C GLU A 42 9.02 6.50 -19.97
N GLY A 43 9.14 5.91 -18.77
CA GLY A 43 8.53 6.46 -17.56
C GLY A 43 7.41 5.66 -16.85
N THR A 44 6.84 4.60 -17.41
CA THR A 44 5.61 4.01 -16.80
C THR A 44 5.86 3.10 -15.60
N TRP A 45 7.03 2.46 -15.48
CA TRP A 45 7.34 1.58 -14.34
C TRP A 45 7.86 2.33 -13.10
N LYS A 46 8.31 3.59 -13.27
CA LYS A 46 8.95 4.36 -12.19
C LYS A 46 7.98 5.15 -11.32
N SER A 47 6.71 5.33 -11.71
CA SER A 47 5.91 6.41 -11.14
C SER A 47 4.77 5.99 -10.20
N GLY A 48 4.53 4.68 -9.98
CA GLY A 48 3.33 4.25 -9.23
C GLY A 48 2.00 4.58 -9.96
N ILE A 49 2.09 5.27 -11.10
CA ILE A 49 0.99 5.58 -12.02
C ILE A 49 0.44 4.25 -12.54
N GLY A 50 -0.87 4.07 -12.45
CA GLY A 50 -1.53 2.84 -12.85
C GLY A 50 -1.48 1.71 -11.80
N ASN A 51 -0.80 1.87 -10.66
CA ASN A 51 -0.73 0.84 -9.62
C ASN A 51 -1.83 1.00 -8.57
N VAL A 52 -2.56 -0.09 -8.36
CA VAL A 52 -3.62 -0.22 -7.37
C VAL A 52 -3.23 -1.25 -6.32
N PHE A 53 -3.50 -0.89 -5.07
CA PHE A 53 -3.35 -1.76 -3.92
C PHE A 53 -4.71 -2.20 -3.40
N ILE A 54 -4.87 -3.50 -3.21
CA ILE A 54 -6.12 -4.13 -2.79
C ILE A 54 -5.88 -4.88 -1.49
N LYS A 55 -6.69 -4.59 -0.47
CA LYS A 55 -6.66 -5.18 0.88
C LYS A 55 -8.00 -5.83 1.20
N ASN A 56 -7.96 -6.68 2.24
CA ASN A 56 -9.11 -7.42 2.74
C ASN A 56 -9.71 -8.35 1.68
N LEU A 57 -8.83 -8.99 0.92
CA LEU A 57 -9.22 -10.06 -0.01
C LEU A 57 -9.42 -11.35 0.76
N ASP A 58 -10.50 -12.06 0.43
CA ASP A 58 -10.68 -13.44 0.89
C ASP A 58 -9.50 -14.33 0.44
N LYS A 59 -9.12 -15.29 1.28
CA LYS A 59 -7.97 -16.17 1.01
C LYS A 59 -8.19 -17.10 -0.19
N SER A 60 -9.44 -17.34 -0.60
CA SER A 60 -9.78 -18.09 -1.82
C SER A 60 -9.63 -17.26 -3.11
N ASN A 61 -9.37 -15.96 -3.01
CA ASN A 61 -9.23 -15.10 -4.18
C ASN A 61 -7.84 -15.22 -4.79
N ASP A 62 -7.79 -15.97 -5.88
CA ASP A 62 -6.60 -16.10 -6.72
C ASP A 62 -6.44 -14.95 -7.72
N ASN A 63 -5.27 -14.91 -8.33
CA ASN A 63 -4.91 -13.95 -9.37
C ASN A 63 -5.91 -13.94 -10.55
N LYS A 64 -6.44 -15.12 -10.92
CA LYS A 64 -7.46 -15.25 -11.96
C LYS A 64 -8.74 -14.48 -11.61
N THR A 65 -9.24 -14.66 -10.39
CA THR A 65 -10.44 -13.96 -9.90
C THR A 65 -10.23 -12.46 -9.89
N LEU A 66 -9.06 -12.00 -9.43
CA LEU A 66 -8.69 -10.59 -9.48
C LEU A 66 -8.67 -10.05 -10.90
N HIS A 67 -8.03 -10.76 -11.82
CA HIS A 67 -7.97 -10.32 -13.21
C HIS A 67 -9.36 -10.21 -13.83
N GLU A 68 -10.25 -11.18 -13.61
CA GLU A 68 -11.63 -11.14 -14.10
C GLU A 68 -12.38 -9.91 -13.58
N HIS A 69 -12.34 -9.65 -12.28
CA HIS A 69 -13.07 -8.53 -11.66
C HIS A 69 -12.51 -7.17 -12.06
N PHE A 70 -11.19 -7.05 -12.17
CA PHE A 70 -10.53 -5.77 -12.43
C PHE A 70 -10.34 -5.47 -13.92
N SER A 71 -10.45 -6.47 -14.80
CA SER A 71 -10.31 -6.29 -16.26
C SER A 71 -11.39 -5.39 -16.89
N SER A 72 -12.54 -5.27 -16.23
CA SER A 72 -13.64 -4.39 -16.64
C SER A 72 -13.28 -2.90 -16.57
N PHE A 73 -12.37 -2.51 -15.66
CA PHE A 73 -11.95 -1.12 -15.49
C PHE A 73 -10.89 -0.70 -16.50
N GLY A 74 -10.13 -1.66 -17.05
CA GLY A 74 -9.14 -1.40 -18.09
C GLY A 74 -8.15 -2.54 -18.27
N LYS A 75 -7.24 -2.36 -19.23
CA LYS A 75 -6.20 -3.35 -19.53
C LYS A 75 -5.23 -3.47 -18.34
N ILE A 76 -5.19 -4.66 -17.76
CA ILE A 76 -4.24 -5.04 -16.72
C ILE A 76 -2.91 -5.42 -17.39
N LEU A 77 -1.83 -4.80 -16.95
CA LEU A 77 -0.46 -5.15 -17.33
C LEU A 77 0.10 -6.22 -16.41
N SER A 78 -0.23 -6.17 -15.12
CA SER A 78 0.19 -7.14 -14.12
C SER A 78 -0.80 -7.21 -12.98
N SER A 79 -1.01 -8.40 -12.43
CA SER A 79 -1.75 -8.60 -11.19
C SER A 79 -1.03 -9.65 -10.35
N LYS A 80 -0.95 -9.43 -9.04
CA LYS A 80 -0.27 -10.36 -8.12
C LYS A 80 -0.98 -10.38 -6.77
N VAL A 81 -1.48 -11.55 -6.40
CA VAL A 81 -1.89 -11.86 -5.03
C VAL A 81 -0.64 -12.16 -4.22
N MET A 82 -0.55 -11.60 -3.02
CA MET A 82 0.57 -11.86 -2.13
C MET A 82 0.22 -13.03 -1.22
N SER A 83 0.98 -14.11 -1.33
CA SER A 83 0.87 -15.31 -0.51
C SER A 83 2.18 -15.59 0.23
N ASP A 84 2.07 -16.29 1.36
CA ASP A 84 3.14 -16.91 2.11
C ASP A 84 3.01 -18.45 2.06
N ASP A 85 3.86 -19.16 2.80
CA ASP A 85 3.85 -20.63 2.89
C ASP A 85 2.54 -21.19 3.45
N HIS A 86 1.72 -20.35 4.11
CA HIS A 86 0.41 -20.69 4.67
C HIS A 86 -0.76 -20.23 3.78
N GLY A 87 -0.50 -19.63 2.61
CA GLY A 87 -1.49 -19.23 1.62
C GLY A 87 -1.59 -17.71 1.42
N SER A 88 -2.72 -17.23 0.93
CA SER A 88 -2.91 -15.81 0.62
C SER A 88 -2.86 -14.95 1.89
N ARG A 89 -2.08 -13.85 1.83
CA ARG A 89 -1.99 -12.84 2.89
C ARG A 89 -3.16 -11.85 2.86
N GLY A 90 -4.12 -12.03 1.94
CA GLY A 90 -5.33 -11.21 1.84
C GLY A 90 -5.12 -9.82 1.25
N TYR A 91 -4.02 -9.63 0.49
CA TYR A 91 -3.79 -8.41 -0.27
C TYR A 91 -3.16 -8.70 -1.64
N ALA A 92 -3.39 -7.80 -2.58
CA ALA A 92 -2.94 -7.92 -3.95
C ALA A 92 -2.56 -6.57 -4.55
N PHE A 93 -1.80 -6.63 -5.65
CA PHE A 93 -1.44 -5.48 -6.46
C PHE A 93 -1.94 -5.69 -7.88
N VAL A 94 -2.48 -4.63 -8.49
CA VAL A 94 -2.90 -4.61 -9.89
C VAL A 94 -2.28 -3.39 -10.54
N HIS A 95 -1.55 -3.60 -11.64
CA HIS A 95 -1.01 -2.56 -12.49
C HIS A 95 -1.86 -2.46 -13.75
N PHE A 96 -2.53 -1.34 -13.91
CA PHE A 96 -3.26 -0.97 -15.10
C PHE A 96 -2.36 -0.23 -16.08
N GLN A 97 -2.68 -0.36 -17.37
CA GLN A 97 -2.02 0.42 -18.41
C GLN A 97 -2.28 1.93 -18.26
N ASN A 98 -3.46 2.31 -17.75
CA ASN A 98 -3.93 3.69 -17.72
C ASN A 98 -4.31 4.13 -16.30
N GLN A 99 -3.98 5.37 -15.94
CA GLN A 99 -4.38 5.98 -14.67
C GLN A 99 -5.90 6.12 -14.53
N ILE A 100 -6.61 6.36 -15.63
CA ILE A 100 -8.08 6.45 -15.64
C ILE A 100 -8.71 5.14 -15.16
N ALA A 101 -8.17 4.00 -15.59
CA ALA A 101 -8.62 2.68 -15.14
C ALA A 101 -8.38 2.48 -13.64
N THR A 102 -7.25 2.98 -13.14
CA THR A 102 -6.93 2.96 -11.70
C THR A 102 -7.93 3.77 -10.88
N ASP A 103 -8.22 5.00 -11.29
CA ASP A 103 -9.13 5.88 -10.55
C ASP A 103 -10.55 5.32 -10.53
N ARG A 104 -11.02 4.75 -11.66
CA ARG A 104 -12.31 4.06 -11.72
C ARG A 104 -12.35 2.82 -10.84
N ALA A 105 -11.31 1.98 -10.89
CA ALA A 105 -11.23 0.80 -10.04
C ALA A 105 -11.28 1.16 -8.55
N ILE A 106 -10.58 2.24 -8.14
CA ILE A 106 -10.63 2.74 -6.76
C ILE A 106 -12.03 3.25 -6.41
N GLN A 107 -12.64 4.05 -7.29
CA GLN A 107 -13.95 4.65 -7.02
C GLN A 107 -15.06 3.60 -6.90
N GLU A 108 -15.04 2.56 -7.75
CA GLU A 108 -16.10 1.56 -7.83
C GLU A 108 -15.86 0.37 -6.87
N MET A 109 -14.61 -0.06 -6.68
CA MET A 109 -14.31 -1.26 -5.89
C MET A 109 -13.92 -0.98 -4.43
N ASN A 110 -13.55 0.25 -4.08
CA ASN A 110 -13.22 0.56 -2.69
C ASN A 110 -14.49 0.53 -1.82
N GLY A 111 -14.56 -0.40 -0.87
CA GLY A 111 -15.72 -0.63 -0.03
C GLY A 111 -16.74 -1.60 -0.61
N ALA A 112 -16.52 -2.11 -1.83
CA ALA A 112 -17.36 -3.12 -2.46
C ALA A 112 -17.21 -4.48 -1.78
N LEU A 113 -18.28 -5.29 -1.79
CA LEU A 113 -18.28 -6.65 -1.25
C LEU A 113 -17.87 -7.63 -2.34
N LEU A 114 -16.79 -8.37 -2.10
CA LEU A 114 -16.37 -9.50 -2.93
C LEU A 114 -16.31 -10.74 -2.06
N LYS A 115 -17.20 -11.72 -2.32
CA LYS A 115 -17.35 -12.94 -1.50
C LYS A 115 -17.47 -12.61 0.01
N ASP A 116 -18.39 -11.70 0.34
CA ASP A 116 -18.64 -11.19 1.70
C ASP A 116 -17.48 -10.42 2.35
N CYS A 117 -16.35 -10.25 1.65
CA CYS A 117 -15.25 -9.42 2.11
C CYS A 117 -15.36 -8.01 1.55
N ARG A 118 -15.42 -7.02 2.44
CA ARG A 118 -15.38 -5.60 2.04
C ARG A 118 -13.99 -5.21 1.58
N LEU A 119 -13.79 -5.06 0.29
CA LEU A 119 -12.49 -4.72 -0.27
C LEU A 119 -12.08 -3.30 0.13
N PHE A 120 -10.78 -3.12 0.34
CA PHE A 120 -10.17 -1.79 0.35
C PHE A 120 -9.31 -1.66 -0.90
N VAL A 121 -9.61 -0.67 -1.73
CA VAL A 121 -8.90 -0.42 -2.99
C VAL A 121 -8.37 1.00 -2.95
N GLY A 122 -7.06 1.16 -3.15
CA GLY A 122 -6.41 2.47 -3.11
C GLY A 122 -5.25 2.56 -4.08
N ARG A 123 -4.75 3.78 -4.29
CA ARG A 123 -3.51 3.97 -5.05
C ARG A 123 -2.37 3.27 -4.33
N PHE A 124 -1.52 2.61 -5.09
CA PHE A 124 -0.29 2.05 -4.56
C PHE A 124 0.59 3.17 -4.03
N LYS A 125 1.03 3.03 -2.79
CA LYS A 125 2.03 3.90 -2.17
C LYS A 125 3.28 3.07 -1.98
N SER A 126 4.44 3.62 -2.34
CA SER A 126 5.68 2.95 -2.00
C SER A 126 5.86 2.91 -0.49
N ARG A 127 6.68 1.99 0.02
CA ARG A 127 6.97 1.93 1.46
C ARG A 127 7.50 3.26 1.99
N LYS A 128 8.34 3.95 1.20
CA LYS A 128 8.85 5.29 1.51
C LYS A 128 7.73 6.33 1.59
N ASP A 129 6.79 6.32 0.65
CA ASP A 129 5.66 7.25 0.66
C ASP A 129 4.70 6.97 1.83
N GLN A 130 4.49 5.69 2.15
CA GLN A 130 3.67 5.30 3.29
C GLN A 130 4.32 5.72 4.61
N GLU A 131 5.64 5.52 4.76
CA GLU A 131 6.40 6.00 5.92
C GLU A 131 6.38 7.53 6.01
N ALA A 132 6.58 8.25 4.89
CA ALA A 132 6.53 9.70 4.86
C ALA A 132 5.13 10.24 5.20
N GLU A 133 4.05 9.62 4.72
CA GLU A 133 2.68 10.01 5.12
C GLU A 133 2.38 9.70 6.58
N LEU A 134 2.85 8.57 7.10
CA LEU A 134 2.72 8.24 8.51
C LEU A 134 3.52 9.23 9.37
N GLN A 135 4.70 9.64 8.93
CA GLN A 135 5.56 10.60 9.61
C GLN A 135 5.00 12.03 9.53
N ASN A 136 4.41 12.41 8.40
CA ASN A 136 3.70 13.68 8.23
C ASN A 136 2.40 13.72 9.05
N LYS A 137 1.64 12.62 9.11
CA LYS A 137 0.49 12.53 10.03
C LYS A 137 0.92 12.52 11.49
N ALA A 138 2.06 11.90 11.80
CA ALA A 138 2.61 11.94 13.15
C ALA A 138 3.14 13.34 13.52
N SER A 139 3.57 14.17 12.56
CA SER A 139 3.94 15.56 12.81
C SER A 139 2.73 16.50 12.86
N GLU A 140 1.59 16.13 12.25
CA GLU A 140 0.30 16.82 12.46
C GLU A 140 -0.20 16.71 13.92
N PHE A 141 0.21 15.67 14.65
CA PHE A 141 -0.14 15.49 16.05
C PHE A 141 1.06 15.72 16.96
N THR A 142 1.06 16.83 17.69
CA THR A 142 2.00 17.02 18.79
C THR A 142 1.54 16.20 19.99
N ASN A 143 1.95 14.93 20.05
CA ASN A 143 1.67 14.07 21.20
C ASN A 143 2.58 14.47 22.36
N VAL A 144 1.99 14.86 23.49
CA VAL A 144 2.73 15.29 24.68
C VAL A 144 2.68 14.16 25.71
N TYR A 145 3.84 13.64 26.08
CA TYR A 145 3.93 12.62 27.11
C TYR A 145 4.13 13.25 28.49
N ILE A 146 3.24 12.92 29.43
CA ILE A 146 3.21 13.53 30.76
C ILE A 146 3.44 12.43 31.80
N LYS A 147 4.48 12.60 32.62
CA LYS A 147 4.84 11.71 33.73
C LYS A 147 4.56 12.37 35.08
N ASN A 148 4.54 11.54 36.12
CA ASN A 148 4.37 11.96 37.51
C ASN A 148 2.99 12.58 37.79
N LEU A 149 1.96 12.00 37.18
CA LEU A 149 0.56 12.33 37.48
C LEU A 149 0.20 11.77 38.86
N GLY A 150 -0.54 12.56 39.66
CA GLY A 150 -1.11 12.10 40.92
C GLY A 150 -2.13 10.97 40.71
N ASP A 151 -2.36 10.16 41.76
CA ASP A 151 -3.33 9.06 41.74
C ASP A 151 -4.77 9.56 41.47
N ASP A 152 -5.03 10.86 41.68
CA ASP A 152 -6.30 11.55 41.47
C ASP A 152 -6.41 12.24 40.09
N MET A 153 -5.39 12.15 39.25
CA MET A 153 -5.41 12.69 37.89
C MET A 153 -5.94 11.66 36.90
N ASP A 154 -7.13 11.93 36.37
CA ASP A 154 -7.82 11.13 35.35
C ASP A 154 -7.89 11.86 34.00
N ASP A 155 -8.48 11.20 33.00
CA ASP A 155 -8.62 11.69 31.63
C ASP A 155 -9.35 13.05 31.58
N GLU A 156 -10.34 13.26 32.46
CA GLU A 156 -11.20 14.45 32.47
C GLU A 156 -10.47 15.65 33.09
N ARG A 157 -9.83 15.47 34.24
CA ARG A 157 -9.02 16.50 34.90
C ARG A 157 -7.82 16.90 34.06
N LEU A 158 -7.13 15.94 33.46
CA LEU A 158 -6.00 16.22 32.59
C LEU A 158 -6.43 17.03 31.35
N ARG A 159 -7.60 16.69 30.77
CA ARG A 159 -8.18 17.46 29.67
C ARG A 159 -8.55 18.88 30.09
N GLU A 160 -9.15 19.06 31.27
CA GLU A 160 -9.50 20.39 31.79
C GLU A 160 -8.26 21.28 31.97
N VAL A 161 -7.18 20.74 32.55
CA VAL A 161 -5.92 21.47 32.71
C VAL A 161 -5.36 21.92 31.37
N PHE A 162 -5.31 21.02 30.38
CA PHE A 162 -4.74 21.32 29.06
C PHE A 162 -5.66 22.16 28.17
N SER A 163 -6.96 22.19 28.45
CA SER A 163 -7.92 23.02 27.71
C SER A 163 -7.57 24.51 27.73
N LYS A 164 -6.87 24.96 28.78
CA LYS A 164 -6.38 26.34 28.93
C LYS A 164 -5.27 26.71 27.95
N TYR A 165 -4.55 25.71 27.42
CA TYR A 165 -3.42 25.89 26.50
C TYR A 165 -3.79 25.60 25.05
N GLY A 166 -4.98 25.05 24.80
CA GLY A 166 -5.48 24.79 23.46
C GLY A 166 -6.47 23.63 23.42
N LYS A 167 -7.02 23.38 22.23
CA LYS A 167 -7.93 22.26 22.02
C LYS A 167 -7.16 20.95 21.97
N THR A 168 -7.29 20.11 23.00
CA THR A 168 -6.74 18.75 23.03
C THR A 168 -7.62 17.77 22.24
N LEU A 169 -7.01 17.08 21.26
CA LEU A 169 -7.70 16.11 20.41
C LEU A 169 -7.99 14.81 21.16
N SER A 170 -6.97 14.25 21.80
CA SER A 170 -7.06 13.05 22.63
C SER A 170 -6.29 13.29 23.92
N VAL A 171 -6.81 12.75 25.02
CA VAL A 171 -6.15 12.74 26.32
C VAL A 171 -6.37 11.36 26.90
N LYS A 172 -5.30 10.69 27.33
CA LYS A 172 -5.39 9.38 27.95
C LYS A 172 -4.37 9.21 29.08
N VAL A 173 -4.86 9.10 30.30
CA VAL A 173 -4.13 8.60 31.46
C VAL A 173 -4.09 7.09 31.39
N MET A 174 -2.88 6.55 31.52
CA MET A 174 -2.66 5.11 31.48
C MET A 174 -2.96 4.52 32.84
N THR A 175 -3.88 3.57 32.90
CA THR A 175 -4.26 2.83 34.10
C THR A 175 -3.75 1.38 34.05
N ASP A 176 -3.67 0.73 35.20
CA ASP A 176 -3.40 -0.69 35.31
C ASP A 176 -4.68 -1.53 35.14
N SER A 177 -4.56 -2.86 35.25
CA SER A 177 -5.71 -3.78 35.13
C SER A 177 -6.74 -3.63 36.25
N THR A 178 -6.41 -2.92 37.34
CA THR A 178 -7.31 -2.62 38.46
C THR A 178 -8.00 -1.26 38.30
N GLY A 179 -7.66 -0.51 37.25
CA GLY A 179 -8.18 0.84 36.99
C GLY A 179 -7.39 1.95 37.70
N LYS A 180 -6.32 1.63 38.42
CA LYS A 180 -5.48 2.63 39.09
C LYS A 180 -4.54 3.31 38.10
N SER A 181 -4.34 4.62 38.22
CA SER A 181 -3.40 5.38 37.39
C SER A 181 -1.97 4.84 37.53
N LYS A 182 -1.28 4.69 36.40
CA LYS A 182 0.16 4.35 36.33
C LYS A 182 1.04 5.60 36.46
N GLY A 183 0.45 6.77 36.73
CA GLY A 183 1.15 8.02 36.93
C GLY A 183 1.67 8.68 35.65
N PHE A 184 1.13 8.31 34.48
CA PHE A 184 1.48 8.95 33.21
C PHE A 184 0.34 8.92 32.18
N GLY A 185 0.41 9.80 31.19
CA GLY A 185 -0.58 9.91 30.12
C GLY A 185 -0.04 10.58 28.85
N PHE A 186 -0.91 10.65 27.85
CA PHE A 186 -0.68 11.24 26.52
C PHE A 186 -1.79 12.23 26.16
#